data_AF-A0A2T7LFW9-F1
#
_entry.id   AF-A0A2T7LFW9-F1
#
_cell.length_a   1.000
_cell.length_b   1.000
_cell.length_c   1.000
_cell.angle_alpha   90.00
_cell.angle_beta   90.00
_cell.angle_gamma   90.00
#
_symmetry.space_group_name_H-M   'P 1'
#
loop_
_entity.id
_entity.type
_entity.pdbx_description
1 polymer ?
#
loop_
_entity_poly.entity_id
_entity_poly.type
_entity_poly.pdbx_seq_one_letter_code
_entity_poly.pdbx_strand_id
1 'polypeptide(L)'
;MDARTHAHAPGFPPGCPDSGDVLRALTASGTPHELTLVVVTSALRAGVEEAGDHERGLDRVRASLARIGALCGPAWSPSYYGKDLVLVRPGRHDPAALRLPLAVAAGGVRHGWAWDRLVLPSGAEPGFAALLRACYAVSMAARLCRDEPLLPALAPAALATVPGRLTVRGTASLLAGVLVRPYGERGTGAGEDPRMPGVPSADGWPGSARVAAGGWLVMTDVHDIEWGTVAPDPTGSRVTAGNAQELLDLAALWQAGGSPAEVFPAAYRIRQRRERELVDHLAALAYGVHGFGTLHGTFGDGLCGLVTDPSALRRSLARANRASAGRLASGAGAAPVGAGGIGAARPRAAFALHVTKTLKGTGQPPDGVQLFGDQLSRPAAEAALRFLDRMREAGPSAPGAHHLDHARRHRAHWLRHLPECCRSRATGLLAPP
;
A
#
# COMPACT_ATOMS: atom_id res chain seq x y z
N MET A 1 0.10 29.18 -23.24
CA MET A 1 -0.23 27.92 -22.54
C MET A 1 -0.26 28.25 -21.06
N ASP A 2 -1.46 28.37 -20.48
CA ASP A 2 -1.60 28.54 -19.03
C ASP A 2 -0.97 27.36 -18.31
N ALA A 3 -0.15 27.66 -17.30
CA ALA A 3 0.36 26.68 -16.36
C ALA A 3 -0.83 26.16 -15.54
N ARG A 4 -1.53 25.15 -16.07
CA ARG A 4 -2.47 24.38 -15.26
C ARG A 4 -1.66 23.77 -14.14
N THR A 5 -1.87 24.24 -12.92
CA THR A 5 -1.35 23.62 -11.71
C THR A 5 -1.93 22.22 -11.63
N HIS A 6 -1.11 21.23 -11.99
CA HIS A 6 -1.47 19.83 -11.84
C HIS A 6 -1.62 19.52 -10.35
N ALA A 7 -2.67 18.79 -10.00
CA ALA A 7 -2.87 18.38 -8.63
C ALA A 7 -1.83 17.29 -8.32
N HIS A 8 -0.94 17.55 -7.37
CA HIS A 8 0.07 16.59 -6.98
C HIS A 8 -0.54 15.50 -6.10
N ALA A 9 -0.18 14.25 -6.37
CA ALA A 9 -0.46 13.16 -5.46
C ALA A 9 0.43 13.34 -4.19
N PRO A 10 -0.16 13.53 -3.00
CA PRO A 10 0.60 13.78 -1.78
C PRO A 10 1.54 12.61 -1.46
N GLY A 11 2.78 12.92 -1.07
CA GLY A 11 3.80 11.93 -0.74
C GLY A 11 4.60 11.35 -1.92
N PHE A 12 4.58 12.00 -3.09
CA PHE A 12 5.53 11.76 -4.19
C PHE A 12 6.51 12.93 -4.33
N PRO A 13 7.65 12.78 -5.04
CA PRO A 13 8.55 13.89 -5.28
C PRO A 13 7.78 15.11 -5.82
N PRO A 14 7.99 16.31 -5.25
CA PRO A 14 7.32 17.52 -5.71
C PRO A 14 7.46 17.68 -7.23
N GLY A 15 6.37 18.04 -7.92
CA GLY A 15 6.40 18.31 -9.36
C GLY A 15 6.11 17.11 -10.27
N CYS A 16 5.89 15.90 -9.75
CA CYS A 16 5.39 14.80 -10.58
C CYS A 16 3.85 14.78 -10.60
N PRO A 17 3.22 14.81 -11.78
CA PRO A 17 1.77 14.76 -11.90
C PRO A 17 1.20 13.37 -11.57
N ASP A 18 -0.04 13.33 -11.10
CA ASP A 18 -0.81 12.08 -11.08
C ASP A 18 -1.00 11.57 -12.52
N SER A 19 -1.01 10.25 -12.72
CA SER A 19 -1.24 9.69 -14.06
C SER A 19 -2.53 10.24 -14.67
N GLY A 20 -3.61 10.41 -13.91
CA GLY A 20 -4.84 11.02 -14.41
C GLY A 20 -4.66 12.41 -15.03
N ASP A 21 -3.78 13.24 -14.47
CA ASP A 21 -3.55 14.60 -14.94
C ASP A 21 -2.75 14.65 -16.25
N VAL A 22 -1.69 13.84 -16.36
CA VAL A 22 -0.93 13.68 -17.62
C VAL A 22 -1.84 13.19 -18.73
N LEU A 23 -2.73 12.27 -18.39
CA LEU A 23 -3.60 11.61 -19.36
C LEU A 23 -4.73 12.52 -19.82
N ARG A 24 -5.38 13.25 -18.92
CA ARG A 24 -6.35 14.28 -19.31
C ARG A 24 -5.71 15.31 -20.23
N ALA A 25 -4.46 15.70 -20.00
CA ALA A 25 -3.73 16.60 -20.88
C ALA A 25 -3.46 15.99 -22.26
N LEU A 26 -3.02 14.72 -22.33
CA LEU A 26 -2.78 14.01 -23.59
C LEU A 26 -4.06 13.79 -24.41
N THR A 27 -5.17 13.45 -23.75
CA THR A 27 -6.46 13.18 -24.41
C THR A 27 -7.30 14.43 -24.70
N ALA A 28 -6.85 15.62 -24.27
CA ALA A 28 -7.60 16.87 -24.41
C ALA A 28 -7.88 17.26 -25.88
N SER A 29 -7.11 16.73 -26.84
CA SER A 29 -7.32 16.99 -28.28
C SER A 29 -8.50 16.24 -28.90
N GLY A 30 -9.10 15.26 -28.20
CA GLY A 30 -10.28 14.51 -28.67
C GLY A 30 -10.02 13.47 -29.77
N THR A 31 -8.79 13.32 -30.23
CA THR A 31 -8.38 12.35 -31.27
C THR A 31 -7.98 11.00 -30.67
N PRO A 32 -8.12 9.87 -31.40
CA PRO A 32 -7.49 8.61 -30.99
C PRO A 32 -5.98 8.81 -30.85
N HIS A 33 -5.42 8.23 -29.79
CA HIS A 33 -3.99 8.32 -29.52
C HIS A 33 -3.40 6.92 -29.46
N GLU A 34 -2.49 6.63 -30.40
CA GLU A 34 -1.57 5.53 -30.22
C GLU A 34 -0.48 5.97 -29.25
N LEU A 35 -0.16 5.14 -28.25
CA LEU A 35 0.86 5.46 -27.26
C LEU A 35 1.62 4.21 -26.82
N THR A 36 2.80 4.46 -26.28
CA THR A 36 3.61 3.46 -25.59
C THR A 36 3.59 3.76 -24.09
N LEU A 37 3.24 2.74 -23.31
CA LEU A 37 3.13 2.80 -21.86
C LEU A 37 4.24 1.96 -21.24
N VAL A 38 4.96 2.50 -20.28
CA VAL A 38 5.89 1.74 -19.43
C VAL A 38 5.45 1.88 -17.99
N VAL A 39 5.37 0.77 -17.26
CA VAL A 39 5.12 0.76 -15.82
C VAL A 39 6.33 0.18 -15.11
N VAL A 40 6.79 0.89 -14.08
CA VAL A 40 7.87 0.46 -13.19
C VAL A 40 7.30 0.32 -11.78
N THR A 41 7.38 -0.89 -11.24
CA THR A 41 6.96 -1.20 -9.88
C THR A 41 8.17 -1.44 -8.99
N SER A 42 8.00 -1.21 -7.68
CA SER A 42 9.05 -1.35 -6.68
C SER A 42 8.58 -2.20 -5.51
N ALA A 43 9.47 -3.03 -4.99
CA ALA A 43 9.32 -3.66 -3.68
C ALA A 43 10.58 -3.42 -2.87
N LEU A 44 10.44 -3.12 -1.59
CA LEU A 44 11.58 -3.12 -0.67
C LEU A 44 12.03 -4.56 -0.45
N ARG A 45 13.33 -4.83 -0.40
CA ARG A 45 13.81 -6.13 0.13
C ARG A 45 13.39 -6.23 1.58
N ALA A 46 13.10 -7.47 1.99
CA ALA A 46 12.95 -7.85 3.38
C ALA A 46 14.07 -7.21 4.22
N GLY A 47 15.35 -7.32 3.83
CA GLY A 47 16.51 -6.65 4.47
C GLY A 47 16.41 -5.15 4.79
N VAL A 48 15.62 -4.37 4.05
CA VAL A 48 15.43 -2.91 4.27
C VAL A 48 14.22 -2.65 5.15
N GLU A 49 13.14 -3.38 4.95
CA GLU A 49 12.01 -3.41 5.90
C GLU A 49 12.47 -3.97 7.26
N GLU A 50 13.43 -4.91 7.22
CA GLU A 50 14.21 -5.48 8.31
C GLU A 50 15.17 -4.46 8.95
N ALA A 51 15.37 -3.26 8.39
CA ALA A 51 16.04 -2.19 9.12
C ALA A 51 15.06 -1.42 10.03
N GLY A 52 13.75 -1.68 9.92
CA GLY A 52 12.71 -1.02 10.73
C GLY A 52 12.49 0.45 10.40
N ASP A 53 13.04 0.93 9.29
CA ASP A 53 13.00 2.33 8.87
C ASP A 53 12.15 2.47 7.60
N HIS A 54 10.84 2.22 7.76
CA HIS A 54 9.89 2.21 6.65
C HIS A 54 9.85 3.55 5.89
N GLU A 55 9.99 4.68 6.60
CA GLU A 55 10.03 6.01 5.96
C GLU A 55 11.27 6.19 5.09
N ARG A 56 12.48 5.86 5.59
CA ARG A 56 13.67 5.88 4.73
C ARG A 56 13.58 4.87 3.60
N GLY A 57 12.91 3.74 3.82
CA GLY A 57 12.59 2.78 2.77
C GLY A 57 11.74 3.42 1.65
N LEU A 58 10.65 4.10 2.01
CA LEU A 58 9.81 4.83 1.06
C LEU A 58 10.58 5.96 0.36
N ASP A 59 11.44 6.70 1.08
CA ASP A 59 12.28 7.73 0.47
C ASP A 59 13.29 7.15 -0.53
N ARG A 60 13.87 5.98 -0.25
CA ARG A 60 14.71 5.25 -1.21
C ARG A 60 13.92 4.84 -2.45
N VAL A 61 12.70 4.33 -2.28
CA VAL A 61 11.81 3.98 -3.41
C VAL A 61 11.55 5.23 -4.25
N ARG A 62 11.18 6.36 -3.64
CA ARG A 62 10.93 7.65 -4.31
C ARG A 62 12.16 8.12 -5.09
N ALA A 63 13.32 8.18 -4.44
CA ALA A 63 14.56 8.60 -5.09
C ALA A 63 14.95 7.66 -6.23
N SER A 64 14.70 6.36 -6.09
CA SER A 64 14.97 5.39 -7.15
C SER A 64 14.03 5.56 -8.34
N LEU A 65 12.72 5.68 -8.12
CA LEU A 65 11.74 5.92 -9.18
C LEU A 65 12.00 7.26 -9.90
N ALA A 66 12.33 8.33 -9.16
CA ALA A 66 12.69 9.61 -9.75
C ALA A 66 13.92 9.50 -10.68
N ARG A 67 14.96 8.76 -10.26
CA ARG A 67 16.13 8.49 -11.11
C ARG A 67 15.75 7.69 -12.36
N ILE A 68 14.91 6.67 -12.24
CA ILE A 68 14.44 5.87 -13.39
C ILE A 68 13.68 6.77 -14.38
N GLY A 69 12.79 7.63 -13.89
CA GLY A 69 12.09 8.61 -14.72
C GLY A 69 13.05 9.54 -15.46
N ALA A 70 14.05 10.08 -14.77
CA ALA A 70 15.07 10.94 -15.37
C ALA A 70 15.91 10.23 -16.45
N LEU A 71 16.22 8.94 -16.27
CA LEU A 71 16.99 8.14 -17.22
C LEU A 71 16.24 7.89 -18.55
N CYS A 72 14.91 7.89 -18.54
CA CYS A 72 14.12 7.70 -19.76
C CYS A 72 14.14 8.92 -20.67
N GLY A 73 14.47 10.10 -20.13
CA GLY A 73 14.58 11.35 -20.86
C GLY A 73 13.24 12.06 -21.07
N PRO A 74 13.28 13.30 -21.58
CA PRO A 74 12.13 14.22 -21.62
C PRO A 74 11.04 13.82 -22.63
N ALA A 75 11.30 12.84 -23.50
CA ALA A 75 10.31 12.32 -24.44
C ALA A 75 9.23 11.47 -23.76
N TRP A 76 9.44 11.08 -22.51
CA TRP A 76 8.49 10.36 -21.68
C TRP A 76 7.89 11.30 -20.66
N SER A 77 6.57 11.22 -20.48
CA SER A 77 5.85 11.93 -19.43
C SER A 77 5.77 11.03 -18.20
N PRO A 78 6.60 11.27 -17.15
CA PRO A 78 6.52 10.51 -15.92
C PRO A 78 5.31 10.93 -15.09
N SER A 79 4.64 9.95 -14.52
CA SER A 79 3.51 10.13 -13.61
C SER A 79 3.44 8.97 -12.63
N TYR A 80 2.65 9.11 -11.57
CA TYR A 80 2.44 8.03 -10.61
C TYR A 80 1.01 7.51 -10.67
N TYR A 81 0.90 6.17 -10.62
CA TYR A 81 -0.37 5.46 -10.49
C TYR A 81 -0.26 4.47 -9.32
N GLY A 82 -1.03 4.70 -8.26
CA GLY A 82 -0.91 3.90 -7.04
C GLY A 82 0.49 4.04 -6.42
N LYS A 83 1.27 2.96 -6.40
CA LYS A 83 2.67 2.92 -5.91
C LYS A 83 3.68 2.75 -7.07
N ASP A 84 3.22 2.78 -8.31
CA ASP A 84 4.02 2.53 -9.51
C ASP A 84 4.32 3.83 -10.26
N LEU A 85 5.50 3.88 -10.89
CA LEU A 85 5.87 4.92 -11.83
C LEU A 85 5.35 4.52 -13.21
N VAL A 86 4.60 5.42 -13.84
CA VAL A 86 4.04 5.27 -15.17
C VAL A 86 4.68 6.29 -16.10
N LEU A 87 5.30 5.80 -17.17
CA LEU A 87 5.91 6.62 -18.21
C LEU A 87 5.06 6.47 -19.47
N VAL A 88 4.61 7.59 -20.01
CA VAL A 88 3.77 7.61 -21.21
C VAL A 88 4.49 8.36 -22.31
N ARG A 89 4.47 7.79 -23.52
CA ARG A 89 5.00 8.45 -24.72
C ARG A 89 4.01 8.31 -25.88
N PRO A 90 3.55 9.40 -26.51
CA PRO A 90 2.72 9.34 -27.71
C PRO A 90 3.41 8.63 -28.88
N GLY A 91 2.66 7.82 -29.61
CA GLY A 91 3.11 7.03 -30.76
C GLY A 91 3.62 5.63 -30.39
N ARG A 92 3.99 4.88 -31.44
CA ARG A 92 4.60 3.55 -31.32
C ARG A 92 6.09 3.67 -31.09
N HIS A 93 6.53 3.16 -29.95
CA HIS A 93 7.94 3.06 -29.62
C HIS A 93 8.23 1.66 -29.10
N ASP A 94 9.44 1.19 -29.36
CA ASP A 94 10.02 0.08 -28.61
C ASP A 94 10.90 0.69 -27.52
N PRO A 95 10.49 0.67 -26.24
CA PRO A 95 11.31 1.21 -25.18
C PRO A 95 12.61 0.41 -25.10
N ALA A 96 13.74 1.12 -25.02
CA ALA A 96 15.01 0.48 -24.72
C ALA A 96 14.92 -0.25 -23.37
N ALA A 97 15.67 -1.34 -23.23
CA ALA A 97 15.71 -2.08 -21.98
C ALA A 97 16.09 -1.16 -20.82
N LEU A 98 15.21 -1.02 -19.83
CA LEU A 98 15.48 -0.17 -18.68
C LEU A 98 16.59 -0.78 -17.83
N ARG A 99 17.66 0.00 -17.64
CA ARG A 99 18.72 -0.32 -16.69
C ARG A 99 18.21 -0.01 -15.29
N LEU A 100 17.52 -0.97 -14.70
CA LEU A 100 17.03 -0.83 -13.34
C LEU A 100 18.21 -0.85 -12.34
N PRO A 101 18.24 0.06 -11.37
CA PRO A 101 19.23 -0.01 -10.29
C PRO A 101 19.19 -1.38 -9.62
N LEU A 102 20.36 -2.02 -9.48
CA LEU A 102 20.48 -3.26 -8.72
C LEU A 102 20.01 -3.03 -7.29
N ALA A 103 19.37 -4.02 -6.68
CA ALA A 103 18.84 -3.88 -5.33
C ALA A 103 19.91 -3.40 -4.33
N VAL A 104 21.15 -3.88 -4.45
CA VAL A 104 22.27 -3.42 -3.61
C VAL A 104 22.55 -1.91 -3.78
N ALA A 105 22.58 -1.42 -5.03
CA ALA A 105 22.81 -0.01 -5.34
C ALA A 105 21.61 0.89 -4.99
N ALA A 106 20.40 0.34 -5.00
CA ALA A 106 19.18 1.04 -4.62
C ALA A 106 18.90 0.97 -3.10
N GLY A 107 19.90 0.65 -2.29
CA GLY A 107 19.74 0.53 -0.84
C GLY A 107 18.70 -0.52 -0.43
N GLY A 108 18.61 -1.59 -1.23
CA GLY A 108 17.77 -2.77 -1.11
C GLY A 108 16.40 -2.72 -1.81
N VAL A 109 16.11 -1.71 -2.64
CA VAL A 109 14.85 -1.67 -3.43
C VAL A 109 14.97 -2.57 -4.66
N ARG A 110 14.04 -3.50 -4.86
CA ARG A 110 13.90 -4.29 -6.08
C ARG A 110 12.90 -3.64 -7.02
N HIS A 111 13.27 -3.47 -8.27
CA HIS A 111 12.42 -2.93 -9.31
C HIS A 111 12.05 -4.00 -10.32
N GLY A 112 10.86 -3.87 -10.91
CA GLY A 112 10.50 -4.57 -12.13
C GLY A 112 9.79 -3.60 -13.07
N TRP A 113 9.81 -3.91 -14.34
CA TRP A 113 9.18 -3.07 -15.35
C TRP A 113 8.55 -3.92 -16.43
N ALA A 114 7.51 -3.37 -17.03
CA ALA A 114 6.89 -3.90 -18.23
C ALA A 114 6.36 -2.75 -19.07
N TRP A 115 6.05 -3.04 -20.32
CA TRP A 115 5.54 -2.05 -21.25
C TRP A 115 4.51 -2.63 -22.22
N ASP A 116 3.68 -1.76 -22.80
CA ASP A 116 2.70 -2.12 -23.82
C ASP A 116 2.49 -0.98 -24.82
N ARG A 117 1.89 -1.33 -25.96
CA ARG A 117 1.44 -0.39 -27.01
C ARG A 117 -0.08 -0.40 -27.03
N LEU A 118 -0.65 0.79 -26.93
CA LEU A 118 -2.08 0.96 -26.74
C LEU A 118 -2.60 1.92 -27.79
N VAL A 119 -3.80 1.63 -28.30
CA VAL A 119 -4.59 2.57 -29.06
C VAL A 119 -5.75 3.00 -28.16
N LEU A 120 -5.69 4.23 -27.66
CA LEU A 120 -6.76 4.76 -26.83
C LEU A 120 -7.94 5.19 -27.73
N PRO A 121 -9.18 4.88 -27.34
CA PRO A 121 -10.36 5.36 -28.04
C PRO A 121 -10.48 6.89 -27.96
N SER A 122 -11.16 7.49 -28.93
CA SER A 122 -11.47 8.91 -28.93
C SER A 122 -12.29 9.32 -27.71
N GLY A 123 -12.08 10.56 -27.24
CA GLY A 123 -12.79 11.14 -26.12
C GLY A 123 -12.04 10.98 -24.79
N ALA A 124 -12.07 12.04 -23.98
CA ALA A 124 -11.31 12.12 -22.73
C ALA A 124 -11.65 10.97 -21.76
N GLU A 125 -12.94 10.76 -21.47
CA GLU A 125 -13.36 9.74 -20.49
C GLU A 125 -13.18 8.29 -20.99
N PRO A 126 -13.57 7.90 -22.23
CA PRO A 126 -13.29 6.56 -22.75
C PRO A 126 -11.79 6.25 -22.86
N GLY A 127 -11.01 7.22 -23.37
CA GLY A 127 -9.56 7.10 -23.49
C GLY A 127 -8.89 6.93 -22.13
N PHE A 128 -9.32 7.72 -21.15
CA PHE A 128 -8.85 7.63 -19.78
C PHE A 128 -9.16 6.27 -19.14
N ALA A 129 -10.41 5.80 -19.22
CA ALA A 129 -10.80 4.51 -18.67
C ALA A 129 -10.06 3.33 -19.35
N ALA A 130 -9.83 3.39 -20.66
CA ALA A 130 -9.06 2.38 -21.38
C ALA A 130 -7.62 2.31 -20.89
N LEU A 131 -7.00 3.47 -20.65
CA LEU A 131 -5.63 3.52 -20.17
C LEU A 131 -5.50 3.04 -18.72
N LEU A 132 -6.42 3.38 -17.82
CA LEU A 132 -6.36 2.85 -16.45
C LEU A 132 -6.39 1.31 -16.42
N ARG A 133 -7.22 0.70 -17.27
CA ARG A 133 -7.25 -0.76 -17.45
C ARG A 133 -5.93 -1.29 -17.99
N ALA A 134 -5.30 -0.58 -18.91
CA ALA A 134 -3.99 -0.96 -19.41
C ALA A 134 -2.88 -0.79 -18.36
N CYS A 135 -2.85 0.31 -17.60
CA CYS A 135 -1.94 0.49 -16.47
C CYS A 135 -2.08 -0.64 -15.45
N TYR A 136 -3.31 -1.09 -15.18
CA TYR A 136 -3.55 -2.27 -14.33
C TYR A 136 -2.88 -3.54 -14.89
N ALA A 137 -3.07 -3.85 -16.17
CA ALA A 137 -2.45 -5.00 -16.81
C ALA A 137 -0.91 -4.91 -16.85
N VAL A 138 -0.38 -3.76 -17.28
CA VAL A 138 1.08 -3.55 -17.37
C VAL A 138 1.74 -3.51 -15.98
N SER A 139 1.05 -3.01 -14.95
CA SER A 139 1.52 -3.10 -13.56
C SER A 139 1.63 -4.55 -13.07
N MET A 140 0.65 -5.41 -13.39
CA MET A 140 0.74 -6.85 -13.09
C MET A 140 1.97 -7.48 -13.77
N ALA A 141 2.19 -7.18 -15.05
CA ALA A 141 3.37 -7.64 -15.76
C ALA A 141 4.67 -7.13 -15.12
N ALA A 142 4.73 -5.86 -14.74
CA ALA A 142 5.89 -5.27 -14.08
C ALA A 142 6.18 -5.95 -12.73
N ARG A 143 5.15 -6.34 -11.97
CA ARG A 143 5.27 -7.10 -10.71
C ARG A 143 5.81 -8.51 -10.95
N LEU A 144 5.33 -9.20 -11.97
CA LEU A 144 5.90 -10.49 -12.39
C LEU A 144 7.38 -10.34 -12.74
N CYS A 145 7.74 -9.36 -13.57
CA CYS A 145 9.13 -9.11 -13.97
C CYS A 145 10.01 -8.64 -12.81
N ARG A 146 9.45 -8.02 -11.76
CA ARG A 146 10.19 -7.71 -10.54
C ARG A 146 10.60 -8.97 -9.79
N ASP A 147 9.70 -9.93 -9.73
CA ASP A 147 9.88 -11.17 -8.97
C ASP A 147 10.67 -12.20 -9.79
N GLU A 148 10.52 -12.19 -11.11
CA GLU A 148 11.25 -12.99 -12.10
C GLU A 148 11.81 -12.11 -13.24
N PRO A 149 13.00 -11.50 -13.08
CA PRO A 149 13.58 -10.55 -14.04
C PRO A 149 13.91 -11.09 -15.44
N LEU A 150 13.86 -12.41 -15.63
CA LEU A 150 14.11 -13.05 -16.92
C LEU A 150 12.85 -13.13 -17.80
N LEU A 151 11.70 -12.71 -17.29
CA LEU A 151 10.45 -12.65 -18.06
C LEU A 151 10.53 -11.56 -19.16
N PRO A 152 9.78 -11.72 -20.26
CA PRO A 152 9.68 -10.69 -21.29
C PRO A 152 9.18 -9.36 -20.71
N ALA A 153 9.77 -8.24 -21.13
CA ALA A 153 9.31 -6.92 -20.69
C ALA A 153 7.98 -6.48 -21.36
N LEU A 154 7.63 -7.06 -22.50
CA LEU A 154 6.35 -6.80 -23.18
C LEU A 154 5.21 -7.42 -22.36
N ALA A 155 4.29 -6.60 -21.85
CA ALA A 155 3.30 -7.01 -20.86
C ALA A 155 2.39 -8.16 -21.32
N PRO A 156 1.82 -8.16 -22.55
CA PRO A 156 1.08 -9.31 -23.05
C PRO A 156 1.87 -10.63 -23.01
N ALA A 157 3.16 -10.58 -23.37
CA ALA A 157 4.04 -11.75 -23.38
C ALA A 157 4.36 -12.23 -21.95
N ALA A 158 4.60 -11.32 -21.01
CA ALA A 158 4.80 -11.66 -19.60
C ALA A 158 3.55 -12.32 -19.00
N LEU A 159 2.38 -11.71 -19.21
CA LEU A 159 1.11 -12.17 -18.64
C LEU A 159 0.65 -13.50 -19.23
N ALA A 160 0.98 -13.78 -20.51
CA ALA A 160 0.69 -15.08 -21.13
C ALA A 160 1.37 -16.26 -20.41
N THR A 161 2.42 -16.01 -19.63
CA THR A 161 3.12 -17.07 -18.88
C THR A 161 2.43 -17.44 -17.56
N VAL A 162 1.50 -16.62 -17.06
CA VAL A 162 0.89 -16.77 -15.72
C VAL A 162 0.22 -18.14 -15.52
N PRO A 163 -0.62 -18.66 -16.44
CA PRO A 163 -1.29 -19.94 -16.25
C PRO A 163 -0.34 -21.13 -16.00
N GLY A 164 0.82 -21.12 -16.66
CA GLY A 164 1.82 -22.18 -16.53
C GLY A 164 2.86 -21.96 -15.42
N ARG A 165 2.86 -20.79 -14.76
CA ARG A 165 3.89 -20.41 -13.77
C ARG A 165 3.36 -20.30 -12.35
N LEU A 166 2.19 -19.73 -12.16
CA LEU A 166 1.67 -19.45 -10.82
C LEU A 166 0.65 -20.52 -10.40
N THR A 167 0.46 -20.67 -9.09
CA THR A 167 -0.71 -21.40 -8.56
C THR A 167 -1.95 -20.50 -8.59
N VAL A 168 -3.17 -21.04 -8.48
CA VAL A 168 -4.41 -20.22 -8.44
C VAL A 168 -4.30 -19.12 -7.39
N ARG A 169 -3.72 -19.44 -6.23
CA ARG A 169 -3.48 -18.46 -5.16
C ARG A 169 -2.45 -17.40 -5.57
N GLY A 170 -1.34 -17.80 -6.20
CA GLY A 170 -0.37 -16.86 -6.75
C GLY A 170 -0.99 -15.93 -7.80
N THR A 171 -1.79 -16.46 -8.72
CA THR A 171 -2.53 -15.70 -9.73
C THR A 171 -3.53 -14.73 -9.07
N ALA A 172 -4.27 -15.17 -8.06
CA ALA A 172 -5.16 -14.29 -7.31
C ALA A 172 -4.40 -13.17 -6.57
N SER A 173 -3.22 -13.47 -6.02
CA SER A 173 -2.31 -12.47 -5.43
C SER A 173 -1.86 -11.42 -6.44
N LEU A 174 -1.56 -11.87 -7.67
CA LEU A 174 -1.13 -10.99 -8.75
C LEU A 174 -2.26 -10.04 -9.17
N LEU A 175 -3.47 -10.58 -9.38
CA LEU A 175 -4.68 -9.80 -9.68
C LEU A 175 -5.02 -8.82 -8.54
N ALA A 176 -4.74 -9.22 -7.30
CA ALA A 176 -5.03 -8.44 -6.09
C ALA A 176 -4.09 -7.25 -5.91
N GLY A 177 -2.80 -7.42 -6.24
CA GLY A 177 -1.74 -6.54 -5.77
C GLY A 177 -1.55 -5.23 -6.55
N VAL A 178 -2.45 -4.89 -7.45
CA VAL A 178 -2.46 -3.60 -8.14
C VAL A 178 -3.57 -2.74 -7.54
N LEU A 179 -3.19 -1.59 -6.99
CA LEU A 179 -4.13 -0.58 -6.48
C LEU A 179 -4.72 0.18 -7.67
N VAL A 180 -6.04 0.31 -7.69
CA VAL A 180 -6.79 0.95 -8.77
C VAL A 180 -7.50 2.15 -8.19
N ARG A 181 -6.87 3.33 -8.20
CA ARG A 181 -7.45 4.56 -7.62
C ARG A 181 -8.77 4.93 -8.33
N PRO A 182 -9.84 5.33 -7.62
CA PRO A 182 -11.11 5.65 -8.24
C PRO A 182 -11.04 7.10 -8.72
N TYR A 183 -10.83 7.31 -10.00
CA TYR A 183 -10.88 8.64 -10.59
C TYR A 183 -12.30 8.95 -11.07
N GLY A 184 -12.81 10.13 -10.71
CA GLY A 184 -13.90 10.77 -11.47
C GLY A 184 -15.34 10.69 -10.94
N GLU A 185 -15.60 10.08 -9.77
CA GLU A 185 -16.99 10.02 -9.25
C GLU A 185 -17.29 11.06 -8.15
N ARG A 186 -16.30 11.46 -7.34
CA ARG A 186 -16.47 12.47 -6.28
C ARG A 186 -15.48 13.62 -6.49
N GLY A 187 -16.00 14.85 -6.46
CA GLY A 187 -15.17 16.04 -6.42
C GLY A 187 -14.38 16.12 -5.12
N THR A 188 -13.14 16.57 -5.22
CA THR A 188 -12.23 16.73 -4.07
C THR A 188 -12.34 18.16 -3.56
N GLY A 189 -12.51 18.31 -2.24
CA GLY A 189 -12.53 19.61 -1.59
C GLY A 189 -11.16 20.30 -1.60
N ALA A 190 -11.14 21.59 -1.28
CA ALA A 190 -9.88 22.32 -1.12
C ALA A 190 -9.02 21.70 0.00
N GLY A 191 -7.77 21.35 -0.31
CA GLY A 191 -6.84 20.75 0.66
C GLY A 191 -7.02 19.25 0.89
N GLU A 192 -7.91 18.58 0.15
CA GLU A 192 -8.05 17.12 0.16
C GLU A 192 -7.05 16.44 -0.79
N ASP A 193 -6.76 15.16 -0.53
CA ASP A 193 -6.02 14.33 -1.49
C ASP A 193 -6.92 14.06 -2.70
N PRO A 194 -6.48 14.42 -3.94
CA PRO A 194 -7.30 14.24 -5.14
C PRO A 194 -7.65 12.77 -5.44
N ARG A 195 -6.92 11.82 -4.85
CA ARG A 195 -7.15 10.37 -4.99
C ARG A 195 -8.09 9.82 -3.92
N MET A 196 -8.26 10.55 -2.81
CA MET A 196 -9.06 10.14 -1.66
C MET A 196 -10.00 11.28 -1.24
N PRO A 197 -11.07 11.55 -2.02
CA PRO A 197 -12.07 12.55 -1.66
C PRO A 197 -12.55 12.38 -0.22
N GLY A 198 -12.61 13.47 0.54
CA GLY A 198 -12.93 13.46 1.97
C GLY A 198 -11.76 13.18 2.92
N VAL A 199 -10.54 12.98 2.40
CA VAL A 199 -9.32 12.81 3.20
C VAL A 199 -8.41 14.03 3.02
N PRO A 200 -8.00 14.71 4.11
CA PRO A 200 -7.01 15.78 4.04
C PRO A 200 -5.71 15.34 3.36
N SER A 201 -5.18 16.19 2.49
CA SER A 201 -3.92 15.95 1.77
C SER A 201 -2.74 15.85 2.75
N ALA A 202 -1.79 14.96 2.43
CA ALA A 202 -0.51 14.88 3.12
C ALA A 202 0.33 16.17 2.96
N ASP A 203 0.08 16.99 1.94
CA ASP A 203 0.80 18.25 1.77
C ASP A 203 0.39 19.29 2.82
N GLY A 204 -0.83 19.14 3.36
CA GLY A 204 -1.28 19.87 4.54
C GLY A 204 -0.71 19.33 5.86
N TRP A 205 0.00 18.19 5.83
CA TRP A 205 0.65 17.65 7.01
C TRP A 205 1.95 18.42 7.27
N PRO A 206 2.08 19.14 8.40
CA PRO A 206 3.24 19.99 8.62
C PRO A 206 4.57 19.24 8.72
N GLY A 207 4.59 17.90 8.75
CA GLY A 207 5.74 17.00 8.57
C GLY A 207 6.89 17.09 9.60
N SER A 208 7.07 18.25 10.19
CA SER A 208 8.23 18.75 10.92
C SER A 208 7.90 19.99 11.76
N ALA A 209 6.73 20.62 11.62
CA ALA A 209 6.43 21.84 12.36
C ALA A 209 6.46 21.58 13.87
N ARG A 210 6.95 22.59 14.59
CA ARG A 210 6.86 22.75 16.05
C ARG A 210 5.39 22.70 16.47
N VAL A 211 4.83 21.51 16.55
CA VAL A 211 3.56 21.31 17.23
C VAL A 211 3.86 21.44 18.71
N ALA A 212 3.12 22.32 19.39
CA ALA A 212 3.19 22.46 20.84
C ALA A 212 3.08 21.08 21.50
N ALA A 213 3.83 20.86 22.58
CA ALA A 213 3.74 19.63 23.35
C ALA A 213 2.26 19.36 23.72
N GLY A 214 1.79 18.14 23.50
CA GLY A 214 0.39 17.77 23.68
C GLY A 214 -0.18 16.90 22.57
N GLY A 215 -1.15 16.06 22.92
CA GLY A 215 -1.81 15.15 21.99
C GLY A 215 -1.00 13.90 21.64
N TRP A 216 -1.48 13.20 20.62
CA TRP A 216 -1.05 11.89 20.19
C TRP A 216 -0.79 11.90 18.70
N LEU A 217 0.44 11.55 18.32
CA LEU A 217 0.76 11.22 16.95
C LEU A 217 0.16 9.87 16.61
N VAL A 218 -0.62 9.82 15.56
CA VAL A 218 -1.32 8.64 15.07
C VAL A 218 -0.75 8.25 13.72
N MET A 219 -0.54 6.95 13.56
CA MET A 219 -0.25 6.33 12.27
C MET A 219 -1.22 5.16 12.10
N THR A 220 -1.96 5.14 11.02
CA THR A 220 -2.88 4.06 10.68
C THR A 220 -2.41 3.32 9.44
N ASP A 221 -2.85 2.08 9.32
CA ASP A 221 -2.72 1.29 8.10
C ASP A 221 -4.00 0.48 7.91
N VAL A 222 -4.61 0.60 6.74
CA VAL A 222 -5.71 -0.26 6.29
C VAL A 222 -5.05 -1.40 5.53
N HIS A 223 -5.02 -2.60 6.10
CA HIS A 223 -4.62 -3.74 5.26
C HIS A 223 -5.83 -4.31 4.56
N ASP A 224 -5.73 -4.35 3.23
CA ASP A 224 -6.34 -5.39 2.42
C ASP A 224 -5.56 -6.67 2.75
N ILE A 225 -6.10 -7.54 3.60
CA ILE A 225 -5.35 -8.68 4.12
C ILE A 225 -5.08 -9.64 2.94
N GLU A 226 -3.92 -9.54 2.31
CA GLU A 226 -3.59 -10.29 1.09
C GLU A 226 -3.73 -11.80 1.30
N TRP A 227 -3.49 -12.28 2.53
CA TRP A 227 -3.75 -13.65 2.96
C TRP A 227 -4.27 -13.66 4.39
N GLY A 228 -5.55 -14.04 4.52
CA GLY A 228 -6.27 -14.12 5.79
C GLY A 228 -5.46 -14.83 6.87
N THR A 229 -5.48 -14.28 8.08
CA THR A 229 -4.91 -14.94 9.24
C THR A 229 -5.99 -15.83 9.85
N VAL A 230 -5.62 -17.06 10.19
CA VAL A 230 -6.52 -18.11 10.66
C VAL A 230 -6.90 -17.82 12.12
N ALA A 231 -8.19 -17.68 12.41
CA ALA A 231 -8.65 -17.80 13.79
C ALA A 231 -8.54 -19.26 14.23
N PRO A 232 -8.06 -19.53 15.45
CA PRO A 232 -8.12 -20.85 16.03
C PRO A 232 -9.54 -21.09 16.55
N ASP A 233 -10.52 -21.24 15.65
CA ASP A 233 -11.83 -21.78 16.02
C ASP A 233 -11.97 -23.24 15.54
N PRO A 234 -12.80 -24.08 16.20
CA PRO A 234 -13.01 -25.48 15.81
C PRO A 234 -13.74 -25.67 14.48
N THR A 235 -14.28 -24.59 13.90
CA THR A 235 -15.00 -24.61 12.62
C THR A 235 -14.09 -24.34 11.42
N GLY A 236 -12.82 -23.97 11.66
CA GLY A 236 -11.89 -23.59 10.59
C GLY A 236 -12.30 -22.31 9.85
N SER A 237 -13.12 -21.45 10.46
CA SER A 237 -13.69 -20.28 9.80
C SER A 237 -12.67 -19.13 9.72
N ARG A 238 -12.47 -18.59 8.51
CA ARG A 238 -11.55 -17.47 8.26
C ARG A 238 -12.20 -16.15 8.69
N VAL A 239 -11.48 -15.28 9.40
CA VAL A 239 -12.04 -14.01 9.90
C VAL A 239 -12.14 -12.92 8.82
N THR A 240 -11.39 -13.01 7.71
CA THR A 240 -11.47 -12.01 6.63
C THR A 240 -11.31 -12.64 5.25
N ALA A 241 -12.25 -12.37 4.34
CA ALA A 241 -12.05 -12.59 2.91
C ALA A 241 -11.14 -11.47 2.39
N GLY A 242 -9.85 -11.73 2.27
CA GLY A 242 -8.90 -10.79 1.66
C GLY A 242 -9.25 -10.52 0.20
N ASN A 243 -8.80 -9.42 -0.38
CA ASN A 243 -9.02 -9.13 -1.81
C ASN A 243 -8.57 -10.24 -2.77
N ALA A 244 -7.50 -10.96 -2.46
CA ALA A 244 -7.10 -12.13 -3.24
C ALA A 244 -8.15 -13.27 -3.18
N GLN A 245 -8.89 -13.41 -2.07
CA GLN A 245 -9.95 -14.41 -1.95
C GLN A 245 -11.10 -14.13 -2.92
N GLU A 246 -11.51 -12.86 -3.08
CA GLU A 246 -12.54 -12.44 -4.05
C GLU A 246 -12.11 -12.66 -5.51
N LEU A 247 -10.81 -12.87 -5.75
CA LEU A 247 -10.21 -13.06 -7.06
C LEU A 247 -9.87 -14.51 -7.39
N LEU A 248 -10.13 -15.46 -6.48
CA LEU A 248 -9.77 -16.88 -6.68
C LEU A 248 -10.49 -17.51 -7.88
N ASP A 249 -11.78 -17.20 -8.07
CA ASP A 249 -12.54 -17.78 -9.18
C ASP A 249 -12.06 -17.24 -10.53
N LEU A 250 -11.75 -15.93 -10.59
CA LEU A 250 -11.14 -15.32 -11.77
C LEU A 250 -9.72 -15.85 -12.04
N ALA A 251 -8.96 -16.10 -10.97
CA ALA A 251 -7.65 -16.71 -11.07
C ALA A 251 -7.74 -18.14 -11.62
N ALA A 252 -8.67 -18.95 -11.11
CA ALA A 252 -8.91 -20.31 -11.60
C ALA A 252 -9.37 -20.31 -13.06
N LEU A 253 -10.27 -19.40 -13.45
CA LEU A 253 -10.71 -19.22 -14.83
C LEU A 253 -9.54 -18.89 -15.75
N TRP A 254 -8.68 -17.95 -15.35
CA TRP A 254 -7.49 -17.60 -16.15
C TRP A 254 -6.54 -18.78 -16.31
N GLN A 255 -6.31 -19.55 -15.24
CA GLN A 255 -5.47 -20.75 -15.30
C GLN A 255 -6.04 -21.83 -16.21
N ALA A 256 -7.36 -21.96 -16.28
CA ALA A 256 -8.05 -22.91 -17.16
C ALA A 256 -8.05 -22.47 -18.65
N GLY A 257 -7.32 -21.42 -19.02
CA GLY A 257 -7.26 -20.89 -20.39
C GLY A 257 -8.31 -19.81 -20.69
N GLY A 258 -8.98 -19.28 -19.66
CA GLY A 258 -9.88 -18.14 -19.80
C GLY A 258 -9.19 -16.91 -20.37
N SER A 259 -9.93 -16.14 -21.16
CA SER A 259 -9.38 -15.01 -21.91
C SER A 259 -8.92 -13.87 -20.97
N PRO A 260 -7.71 -13.31 -21.13
CA PRO A 260 -7.30 -12.10 -20.43
C PRO A 260 -8.28 -10.92 -20.63
N ALA A 261 -8.96 -10.88 -21.79
CA ALA A 261 -9.96 -9.86 -22.10
C ALA A 261 -11.24 -9.97 -21.24
N GLU A 262 -11.49 -11.12 -20.62
CA GLU A 262 -12.61 -11.35 -19.70
C GLU A 262 -12.15 -11.21 -18.24
N VAL A 263 -11.00 -11.82 -17.92
CA VAL A 263 -10.42 -11.86 -16.57
C VAL A 263 -10.03 -10.47 -16.09
N PHE A 264 -9.26 -9.71 -16.89
CA PHE A 264 -8.71 -8.43 -16.43
C PHE A 264 -9.77 -7.37 -16.19
N PRO A 265 -10.77 -7.17 -17.07
CA PRO A 265 -11.84 -6.22 -16.78
C PRO A 265 -12.69 -6.61 -15.57
N ALA A 266 -12.93 -7.90 -15.33
CA ALA A 266 -13.64 -8.37 -14.14
C ALA A 266 -12.83 -8.11 -12.86
N ALA A 267 -11.54 -8.48 -12.86
CA ALA A 267 -10.63 -8.23 -11.75
C ALA A 267 -10.47 -6.73 -11.48
N TYR A 268 -10.31 -5.91 -12.52
CA TYR A 268 -10.23 -4.46 -12.42
C TYR A 268 -11.48 -3.86 -11.77
N ARG A 269 -12.69 -4.32 -12.13
CA ARG A 269 -13.94 -3.85 -11.49
C ARG A 269 -14.01 -4.20 -10.01
N ILE A 270 -13.59 -5.42 -9.64
CA ILE A 270 -13.48 -5.83 -8.24
C ILE A 270 -12.51 -4.90 -7.51
N ARG A 271 -11.31 -4.67 -8.08
CA ARG A 271 -10.31 -3.77 -7.49
C ARG A 271 -10.79 -2.33 -7.37
N GLN A 272 -11.46 -1.79 -8.37
CA GLN A 272 -12.03 -0.43 -8.31
C GLN A 272 -13.10 -0.32 -7.20
N ARG A 273 -13.95 -1.34 -7.04
CA ARG A 273 -14.90 -1.39 -5.91
C ARG A 273 -14.16 -1.40 -4.57
N ARG A 274 -13.16 -2.27 -4.42
CA ARG A 274 -12.36 -2.39 -3.20
C ARG A 274 -11.63 -1.10 -2.85
N GLU A 275 -11.15 -0.40 -3.87
CA GLU A 275 -10.52 0.89 -3.69
C GLU A 275 -11.51 1.94 -3.20
N ARG A 276 -12.72 2.01 -3.77
CA ARG A 276 -13.77 2.91 -3.25
C ARG A 276 -14.08 2.59 -1.80
N GLU A 277 -14.18 1.32 -1.44
CA GLU A 277 -14.35 0.90 -0.04
C GLU A 277 -13.19 1.38 0.84
N LEU A 278 -11.95 1.31 0.35
CA LEU A 278 -10.77 1.81 1.05
C LEU A 278 -10.83 3.34 1.25
N VAL A 279 -11.14 4.08 0.19
CA VAL A 279 -11.26 5.55 0.24
C VAL A 279 -12.38 5.96 1.21
N ASP A 280 -13.55 5.34 1.11
CA ASP A 280 -14.67 5.60 2.02
C ASP A 280 -14.30 5.28 3.47
N HIS A 281 -13.54 4.20 3.69
CA HIS A 281 -13.05 3.83 5.00
C HIS A 281 -12.07 4.87 5.56
N LEU A 282 -11.10 5.32 4.76
CA LEU A 282 -10.13 6.34 5.13
C LEU A 282 -10.82 7.69 5.40
N ALA A 283 -11.78 8.08 4.56
CA ALA A 283 -12.58 9.29 4.76
C ALA A 283 -13.40 9.22 6.06
N ALA A 284 -14.02 8.06 6.36
CA ALA A 284 -14.74 7.86 7.60
C ALA A 284 -13.83 7.96 8.85
N LEU A 285 -12.60 7.46 8.77
CA LEU A 285 -11.60 7.61 9.83
C LEU A 285 -11.19 9.07 10.02
N ALA A 286 -10.85 9.76 8.92
CA ALA A 286 -10.44 11.17 8.94
C ALA A 286 -11.57 12.06 9.47
N TYR A 287 -12.80 11.84 9.03
CA TYR A 287 -13.98 12.54 9.52
C TYR A 287 -14.26 12.24 11.00
N GLY A 288 -14.14 10.98 11.42
CA GLY A 288 -14.47 10.56 12.77
C GLY A 288 -13.57 11.16 13.86
N VAL A 289 -12.38 11.63 13.51
CA VAL A 289 -11.49 12.33 14.46
C VAL A 289 -11.66 13.86 14.43
N HIS A 290 -12.51 14.38 13.55
CA HIS A 290 -12.72 15.82 13.42
C HIS A 290 -13.20 16.42 14.74
N GLY A 291 -12.70 17.61 15.07
CA GLY A 291 -12.90 18.24 16.39
C GLY A 291 -11.96 17.74 17.49
N PHE A 292 -11.29 16.60 17.29
CA PHE A 292 -10.26 16.06 18.19
C PHE A 292 -8.88 16.02 17.53
N GLY A 293 -8.74 16.52 16.30
CA GLY A 293 -7.49 16.50 15.56
C GLY A 293 -7.71 16.34 14.07
N THR A 294 -6.63 16.03 13.35
CA THR A 294 -6.63 15.86 11.90
C THR A 294 -5.76 14.69 11.51
N LEU A 295 -6.29 13.82 10.67
CA LEU A 295 -5.58 12.74 10.01
C LEU A 295 -5.47 13.06 8.51
N HIS A 296 -4.28 12.91 7.96
CA HIS A 296 -3.93 13.16 6.57
C HIS A 296 -3.65 11.84 5.85
N GLY A 297 -3.95 11.79 4.55
CA GLY A 297 -3.61 10.65 3.71
C GLY A 297 -2.11 10.35 3.73
N THR A 298 -1.73 9.08 3.77
CA THR A 298 -0.33 8.66 3.58
C THR A 298 -0.10 8.12 2.17
N PHE A 299 1.16 7.87 1.82
CA PHE A 299 1.55 7.19 0.58
C PHE A 299 0.97 5.76 0.47
N GLY A 300 0.65 5.16 1.61
CA GLY A 300 0.11 3.80 1.70
C GLY A 300 -1.41 3.79 1.75
N ASP A 301 -1.92 2.73 2.36
CA ASP A 301 -3.35 2.50 2.53
C ASP A 301 -3.77 3.01 3.92
N GLY A 302 -3.21 4.13 4.38
CA GLY A 302 -3.30 4.58 5.76
C GLY A 302 -3.29 6.09 5.92
N LEU A 303 -3.45 6.54 7.17
CA LEU A 303 -3.49 7.95 7.56
C LEU A 303 -2.41 8.25 8.60
N CYS A 304 -1.93 9.50 8.63
CA CYS A 304 -1.07 9.98 9.71
C CYS A 304 -1.55 11.35 10.19
N GLY A 305 -1.40 11.62 11.48
CA GLY A 305 -1.95 12.86 12.01
C GLY A 305 -1.78 13.05 13.50
N LEU A 306 -2.35 14.13 14.01
CA LEU A 306 -2.42 14.39 15.45
C LEU A 306 -3.86 14.29 15.92
N VAL A 307 -4.06 13.65 17.07
CA VAL A 307 -5.32 13.69 17.81
C VAL A 307 -5.07 14.09 19.27
N THR A 308 -5.99 14.79 19.88
CA THR A 308 -5.93 15.19 21.29
C THR A 308 -6.43 14.08 22.21
N ASP A 309 -7.31 13.20 21.72
CA ASP A 309 -7.92 12.11 22.48
C ASP A 309 -7.85 10.75 21.74
N PRO A 310 -7.10 9.76 22.28
CA PRO A 310 -7.06 8.40 21.72
C PRO A 310 -8.41 7.67 21.76
N SER A 311 -9.34 8.06 22.63
CA SER A 311 -10.68 7.45 22.70
C SER A 311 -11.51 7.76 21.45
N ALA A 312 -11.36 8.97 20.90
CA ALA A 312 -11.97 9.34 19.62
C ALA A 312 -11.42 8.48 18.48
N LEU A 313 -10.10 8.26 18.45
CA LEU A 313 -9.46 7.35 17.49
C LEU A 313 -10.01 5.93 17.59
N ARG A 314 -10.08 5.35 18.79
CA ARG A 314 -10.63 4.00 19.02
C ARG A 314 -12.07 3.87 18.52
N ARG A 315 -12.94 4.83 18.85
CA ARG A 315 -14.35 4.81 18.40
C ARG A 315 -14.45 4.89 16.88
N SER A 316 -13.69 5.78 16.26
CA SER A 316 -13.68 5.97 14.80
C SER A 316 -13.16 4.74 14.09
N LEU A 317 -12.09 4.14 14.59
CA LEU A 317 -11.52 2.91 14.03
C LEU A 317 -12.45 1.72 14.19
N ALA A 318 -13.04 1.54 15.36
CA ALA A 318 -14.05 0.51 15.58
C ALA A 318 -15.28 0.70 14.67
N ARG A 319 -15.73 1.93 14.45
CA ARG A 319 -16.84 2.24 13.53
C ARG A 319 -16.48 1.91 12.08
N ALA A 320 -15.30 2.34 11.61
CA ALA A 320 -14.85 2.09 10.24
C ALA A 320 -14.65 0.59 9.97
N ASN A 321 -14.06 -0.14 10.93
CA ASN A 321 -13.91 -1.60 10.84
C ASN A 321 -15.26 -2.33 10.86
N ARG A 322 -16.23 -1.90 11.67
CA ARG A 322 -17.60 -2.44 11.63
C ARG A 322 -18.29 -2.18 10.29
N ALA A 323 -18.19 -0.97 9.76
CA ALA A 323 -18.81 -0.60 8.48
C ALA A 323 -18.25 -1.42 7.30
N SER A 324 -16.99 -1.84 7.40
CA SER A 324 -16.35 -2.70 6.40
C SER A 324 -16.51 -4.20 6.65
N ALA A 325 -17.12 -4.64 7.76
CA ALA A 325 -17.53 -6.02 8.04
C ALA A 325 -16.48 -7.11 7.68
N GLY A 326 -15.20 -6.89 7.98
CA GLY A 326 -14.12 -7.85 7.69
C GLY A 326 -13.60 -7.85 6.25
N ARG A 327 -14.13 -7.00 5.38
CA ARG A 327 -13.58 -6.70 4.05
C ARG A 327 -12.31 -5.88 4.15
N LEU A 328 -12.35 -4.83 4.96
CA LEU A 328 -11.20 -4.03 5.33
C LEU A 328 -11.02 -4.12 6.84
N ALA A 329 -9.77 -4.00 7.27
CA ALA A 329 -9.50 -3.82 8.68
C ALA A 329 -8.34 -2.84 8.83
N SER A 330 -8.57 -1.84 9.63
CA SER A 330 -7.58 -0.85 9.99
C SER A 330 -6.93 -1.21 11.32
N GLY A 331 -5.67 -0.87 11.41
CA GLY A 331 -4.96 -0.76 12.67
C GLY A 331 -4.44 0.66 12.84
N ALA A 332 -4.36 1.13 14.08
CA ALA A 332 -3.65 2.34 14.42
C ALA A 332 -2.60 2.08 15.51
N GLY A 333 -1.48 2.77 15.37
CA GLY A 333 -0.52 3.01 16.44
C GLY A 333 -0.55 4.47 16.82
N ALA A 334 -0.49 4.75 18.12
CA ALA A 334 -0.37 6.13 18.58
C ALA A 334 0.71 6.29 19.65
N ALA A 335 1.35 7.45 19.67
CA ALA A 335 2.34 7.80 20.69
C ALA A 335 2.18 9.26 21.14
N PRO A 336 2.38 9.58 22.42
CA PRO A 336 2.22 10.93 22.92
C PRO A 336 3.30 11.86 22.36
N VAL A 337 2.89 13.08 22.00
CA VAL A 337 3.80 14.15 21.56
C VAL A 337 4.27 14.93 22.78
N GLY A 338 5.43 14.54 23.33
CA GLY A 338 6.07 15.21 24.46
C GLY A 338 7.03 16.33 24.04
N ALA A 339 7.91 16.74 24.95
CA ALA A 339 8.90 17.82 24.72
C ALA A 339 9.84 17.56 23.52
N GLY A 340 10.08 16.30 23.16
CA GLY A 340 10.85 15.91 21.96
C GLY A 340 10.08 16.04 20.63
N GLY A 341 8.83 16.48 20.67
CA GLY A 341 8.00 16.74 19.50
C GLY A 341 7.65 15.51 18.65
N ILE A 342 7.16 15.77 17.43
CA ILE A 342 6.73 14.74 16.47
C ILE A 342 7.87 13.80 16.10
N GLY A 343 9.10 14.31 15.96
CA GLY A 343 10.27 13.49 15.60
C GLY A 343 10.53 12.36 16.59
N ALA A 344 10.35 12.60 17.89
CA ALA A 344 10.48 11.57 18.92
C ALA A 344 9.25 10.66 19.04
N ALA A 345 8.05 11.18 18.78
CA ALA A 345 6.80 10.40 18.85
C ALA A 345 6.65 9.44 17.66
N ARG A 346 7.16 9.83 16.48
CA ARG A 346 7.00 9.07 15.23
C ARG A 346 7.49 7.62 15.27
N PRO A 347 8.75 7.32 15.63
CA PRO A 347 9.20 5.93 15.71
C PRO A 347 8.40 5.10 16.74
N ARG A 348 7.84 5.75 17.76
CA ARG A 348 6.99 5.09 18.78
C ARG A 348 5.59 4.78 18.25
N ALA A 349 4.97 5.71 17.52
CA ALA A 349 3.68 5.50 16.87
C ALA A 349 3.79 4.42 15.79
N ALA A 350 4.86 4.42 15.00
CA ALA A 350 5.17 3.37 14.02
C ALA A 350 5.33 2.00 14.69
N PHE A 351 6.09 1.91 15.78
CA PHE A 351 6.21 0.67 16.57
C PHE A 351 4.85 0.18 17.06
N ALA A 352 4.04 1.07 17.65
CA ALA A 352 2.71 0.71 18.15
C ALA A 352 1.80 0.23 17.02
N LEU A 353 1.89 0.84 15.83
CA LEU A 353 1.16 0.40 14.66
C LEU A 353 1.58 -1.04 14.30
N HIS A 354 2.87 -1.34 14.27
CA HIS A 354 3.36 -2.70 14.02
C HIS A 354 2.85 -3.74 15.04
N VAL A 355 2.69 -3.37 16.32
CA VAL A 355 2.04 -4.22 17.31
C VAL A 355 0.60 -4.52 16.89
N THR A 356 -0.16 -3.49 16.50
CA THR A 356 -1.52 -3.65 15.97
C THR A 356 -1.55 -4.55 14.73
N LYS A 357 -0.62 -4.38 13.78
CA LYS A 357 -0.53 -5.23 12.58
C LYS A 357 -0.31 -6.71 12.93
N THR A 358 0.54 -6.96 13.93
CA THR A 358 0.83 -8.31 14.46
C THR A 358 -0.42 -8.96 15.05
N LEU A 359 -1.27 -8.16 15.69
CA LEU A 359 -2.47 -8.63 16.40
C LEU A 359 -3.70 -8.77 15.49
N LYS A 360 -3.76 -8.00 14.41
CA LYS A 360 -4.89 -7.92 13.47
C LYS A 360 -5.44 -9.28 13.04
N GLY A 361 -4.55 -10.23 12.76
CA GLY A 361 -4.89 -11.58 12.32
C GLY A 361 -5.36 -12.53 13.42
N THR A 362 -5.35 -12.07 14.67
CA THR A 362 -5.59 -12.92 15.85
C THR A 362 -6.94 -12.67 16.51
N GLY A 363 -7.72 -11.71 16.00
CA GLY A 363 -8.95 -11.23 16.63
C GLY A 363 -8.70 -10.36 17.86
N GLN A 364 -7.47 -9.89 18.07
CA GLN A 364 -7.06 -8.99 19.15
C GLN A 364 -6.36 -7.74 18.59
N PRO A 365 -6.29 -6.63 19.34
CA PRO A 365 -7.44 -6.14 20.09
C PRO A 365 -8.61 -5.87 19.12
N PRO A 366 -9.88 -6.03 19.54
CA PRO A 366 -11.03 -5.97 18.62
C PRO A 366 -11.23 -4.60 17.96
N ASP A 367 -10.70 -3.55 18.56
CA ASP A 367 -10.81 -2.16 18.09
C ASP A 367 -9.57 -1.68 17.33
N GLY A 368 -8.54 -2.53 17.16
CA GLY A 368 -7.40 -2.24 16.29
C GLY A 368 -6.58 -1.01 16.65
N VAL A 369 -6.49 -0.61 17.93
CA VAL A 369 -5.64 0.52 18.34
C VAL A 369 -4.65 0.10 19.42
N GLN A 370 -3.37 0.41 19.21
CA GLN A 370 -2.34 0.28 20.24
C GLN A 370 -1.72 1.64 20.56
N LEU A 371 -1.65 1.96 21.85
CA LEU A 371 -0.89 3.12 22.32
C LEU A 371 0.51 2.69 22.75
N PHE A 372 1.52 3.48 22.40
CA PHE A 372 2.88 3.25 22.85
C PHE A 372 3.00 3.44 24.36
N GLY A 373 3.53 2.44 25.06
CA GLY A 373 3.67 2.41 26.51
C GLY A 373 2.58 1.61 27.23
N ASP A 374 1.42 1.40 26.60
CA ASP A 374 0.35 0.57 27.16
C ASP A 374 0.72 -0.92 27.08
N GLN A 375 0.46 -1.64 28.17
CA GLN A 375 0.59 -3.09 28.17
C GLN A 375 -0.56 -3.73 27.38
N LEU A 376 -0.22 -4.78 26.61
CA LEU A 376 -1.19 -5.67 26.00
C LEU A 376 -1.95 -6.42 27.09
N SER A 377 -3.24 -6.65 26.85
CA SER A 377 -4.00 -7.63 27.61
C SER A 377 -3.34 -9.00 27.48
N ARG A 378 -3.48 -9.86 28.49
CA ARG A 378 -2.92 -11.23 28.43
C ARG A 378 -3.36 -11.99 27.16
N PRO A 379 -4.64 -12.00 26.76
CA PRO A 379 -5.05 -12.65 25.51
C PRO A 379 -4.36 -12.09 24.27
N ALA A 380 -4.21 -10.76 24.16
CA ALA A 380 -3.53 -10.12 23.05
C ALA A 380 -2.02 -10.46 23.04
N ALA A 381 -1.37 -10.41 24.20
CA ALA A 381 0.04 -10.77 24.34
C ALA A 381 0.32 -12.22 23.92
N GLU A 382 -0.49 -13.17 24.39
CA GLU A 382 -0.36 -14.57 24.02
C GLU A 382 -0.63 -14.79 22.52
N ALA A 383 -1.59 -14.07 21.95
CA ALA A 383 -1.90 -14.13 20.53
C ALA A 383 -0.76 -13.60 19.66
N ALA A 384 -0.20 -12.43 19.99
CA ALA A 384 0.97 -11.88 19.33
C ALA A 384 2.16 -12.85 19.40
N LEU A 385 2.47 -13.37 20.60
CA LEU A 385 3.60 -14.28 20.77
C LEU A 385 3.42 -15.57 19.98
N ARG A 386 2.22 -16.15 19.94
CA ARG A 386 1.93 -17.32 19.08
C ARG A 386 2.10 -17.02 17.60
N PHE A 387 1.65 -15.85 17.14
CA PHE A 387 1.84 -15.44 15.74
C PHE A 387 3.33 -15.32 15.39
N LEU A 388 4.10 -14.64 16.24
CA LEU A 388 5.55 -14.47 16.05
C LEU A 388 6.31 -15.80 16.12
N ASP A 389 5.87 -16.74 16.96
CA ASP A 389 6.42 -18.10 17.05
C ASP A 389 6.21 -18.88 15.76
N ARG A 390 5.00 -18.82 15.18
CA ARG A 390 4.70 -19.44 13.88
C ARG A 390 5.52 -18.82 12.76
N MET A 391 5.76 -17.51 12.79
CA MET A 391 6.66 -16.87 11.82
C MET A 391 8.10 -17.37 11.96
N ARG A 392 8.55 -17.65 13.19
CA ARG A 392 9.87 -18.25 13.43
C ARG A 392 9.96 -19.66 12.86
N GLU A 393 8.95 -20.49 13.11
CA GLU A 393 8.87 -21.87 12.60
C GLU A 393 8.80 -21.92 11.07
N ALA A 394 8.06 -21.00 10.45
CA ALA A 394 7.91 -20.93 8.99
C ALA A 394 9.18 -20.44 8.26
N GLY A 395 10.11 -19.80 8.98
CA GLY A 395 11.39 -19.35 8.45
C GLY A 395 11.37 -17.99 7.73
N PRO A 396 12.54 -17.45 7.37
CA PRO A 396 12.70 -16.07 6.89
C PRO A 396 12.08 -15.79 5.51
N SER A 397 11.78 -16.83 4.73
CA SER A 397 11.11 -16.69 3.43
C SER A 397 9.58 -16.67 3.53
N ALA A 398 9.01 -16.86 4.73
CA ALA A 398 7.57 -16.87 4.90
C ALA A 398 6.94 -15.47 4.72
N PRO A 399 5.77 -15.37 4.05
CA PRO A 399 5.01 -14.13 4.03
C PRO A 399 4.73 -13.63 5.46
N GLY A 400 5.09 -12.38 5.75
CA GLY A 400 4.94 -11.79 7.09
C GLY A 400 6.14 -11.99 8.05
N ALA A 401 7.23 -12.64 7.62
CA ALA A 401 8.44 -12.80 8.45
C ALA A 401 8.98 -11.46 9.01
N HIS A 402 8.80 -10.36 8.27
CA HIS A 402 9.17 -9.00 8.70
C HIS A 402 8.55 -8.57 10.04
N HIS A 403 7.40 -9.16 10.45
CA HIS A 403 6.81 -8.90 11.77
C HIS A 403 7.69 -9.42 12.91
N LEU A 404 8.27 -10.62 12.74
CA LEU A 404 9.20 -11.20 13.72
C LEU A 404 10.50 -10.43 13.78
N ASP A 405 11.05 -10.04 12.63
CA ASP A 405 12.29 -9.26 12.60
C ASP A 405 12.10 -7.89 13.24
N HIS A 406 10.98 -7.23 12.93
CA HIS A 406 10.59 -5.99 13.61
C HIS A 406 10.47 -6.20 15.13
N ALA A 407 9.86 -7.31 15.56
CA ALA A 407 9.73 -7.60 16.99
C ALA A 407 11.07 -7.84 17.69
N ARG A 408 12.02 -8.53 17.04
CA ARG A 408 13.40 -8.73 17.53
C ARG A 408 14.16 -7.41 17.64
N ARG A 409 14.12 -6.56 16.61
CA ARG A 409 14.79 -5.24 16.63
C ARG A 409 14.27 -4.35 17.75
N HIS A 410 12.97 -4.34 17.94
CA HIS A 410 12.31 -3.54 18.97
C HIS A 410 12.01 -4.35 20.23
N ARG A 411 12.84 -5.36 20.54
CA ARG A 411 12.67 -6.26 21.69
C ARG A 411 12.43 -5.49 22.99
N ALA A 412 13.19 -4.43 23.24
CA ALA A 412 13.00 -3.61 24.45
C ALA A 412 11.60 -2.98 24.54
N HIS A 413 11.05 -2.50 23.42
CA HIS A 413 9.70 -1.96 23.37
C HIS A 413 8.64 -3.06 23.51
N TRP A 414 8.84 -4.22 22.88
CA TRP A 414 7.96 -5.37 23.04
C TRP A 414 7.89 -5.85 24.49
N LEU A 415 9.04 -6.01 25.15
CA LEU A 415 9.08 -6.43 26.56
C LEU A 415 8.36 -5.44 27.48
N ARG A 416 8.36 -4.15 27.15
CA ARG A 416 7.58 -3.12 27.87
C ARG A 416 6.07 -3.29 27.67
N HIS A 417 5.65 -3.61 26.45
CA HIS A 417 4.24 -3.82 26.09
C HIS A 417 3.68 -5.17 26.56
N LEU A 418 4.52 -6.12 26.95
CA LEU A 418 4.07 -7.44 27.38
C LEU A 418 3.81 -7.49 28.90
N PRO A 419 2.72 -8.17 29.34
CA PRO A 419 2.53 -8.48 30.75
C PRO A 419 3.66 -9.37 31.25
N GLU A 420 3.97 -9.28 32.54
CA GLU A 420 5.12 -9.96 33.14
C GLU A 420 5.15 -11.46 32.86
N CYS A 421 4.00 -12.13 32.93
CA CYS A 421 3.85 -13.56 32.65
C CYS A 421 4.29 -14.00 31.24
N CYS A 422 4.37 -13.07 30.29
CA CYS A 422 4.76 -13.34 28.89
C CYS A 422 6.22 -12.99 28.59
N ARG A 423 6.92 -12.26 29.48
CA ARG A 423 8.25 -11.70 29.20
C ARG A 423 9.35 -12.75 29.06
N SER A 424 9.28 -13.82 29.84
CA SER A 424 10.26 -14.92 29.77
C SER A 424 10.21 -15.61 28.40
N ARG A 425 9.01 -16.01 27.96
CA ARG A 425 8.78 -16.56 26.61
C ARG A 425 9.24 -15.60 25.52
N ALA A 426 8.86 -14.32 25.62
CA ALA A 426 9.22 -13.31 24.63
C ALA A 426 10.73 -13.08 24.55
N THR A 427 11.46 -13.18 25.67
CA THR A 427 12.92 -13.06 25.71
C THR A 427 13.60 -14.13 24.87
N GLY A 428 13.14 -15.39 24.97
CA GLY A 428 13.65 -16.47 24.12
C GLY A 428 13.27 -16.29 22.65
N LEU A 429 12.00 -15.96 22.38
CA LEU A 429 11.49 -15.80 21.01
C LEU A 429 12.14 -14.63 20.25
N LEU A 430 12.33 -13.50 20.93
CA LEU A 430 12.85 -12.25 20.36
C LEU A 430 14.37 -12.13 20.47
N ALA A 431 15.07 -13.18 20.90
CA ALA A 431 16.52 -13.22 20.80
C ALA A 431 16.96 -13.11 19.32
N PRO A 432 18.15 -12.52 19.05
CA PRO A 432 18.75 -12.59 17.73
C PRO A 432 18.84 -14.06 17.27
N PRO A 433 18.63 -14.33 15.97
CA PRO A 433 18.74 -15.67 15.40
C PRO A 433 20.14 -16.27 15.57
#